data_AF-A0A8D0AFD3-F1
#
_entry.id   AF-A0A8D0AFD3-F1
#
_cell.length_a   1.000
_cell.length_b   1.000
_cell.length_c   1.000
_cell.angle_alpha   90.00
_cell.angle_beta   90.00
_cell.angle_gamma   90.00
#
_symmetry.space_group_name_H-M   'P 1'
#
loop_
_entity.id
_entity.type
_entity.pdbx_description
1 polymer ?
#
loop_
_entity_poly.entity_id
_entity_poly.type
_entity_poly.pdbx_seq_one_letter_code
_entity_poly.pdbx_strand_id
1 'polypeptide(L)'
;GLVFTSLVAYLSPMNYDFVRRVGQKYFVSYKKRDSFSTAVKFCSQRGLELALPQNEEENNILTQFFGDVYKTAWINVNTNKAEGNFEVDMKNRPLTFTKWGEGQPDKSIQNTGCTMLSENAVWRVTHECFLNAFIICQL
;
A
#
# COMPACT_ATOMS: atom_id res chain seq x y z
N GLY A 1 -5.36 26.30 -9.40
CA GLY A 1 -4.46 27.16 -8.62
C GLY A 1 -5.23 27.90 -7.54
N LEU A 2 -5.25 27.37 -6.32
CA LEU A 2 -5.52 28.02 -5.01
C LEU A 2 -5.81 26.91 -3.98
N VAL A 3 -6.56 25.87 -4.35
CA VAL A 3 -6.70 24.62 -3.56
C VAL A 3 -5.41 23.79 -3.59
N PHE A 4 -4.74 23.77 -4.74
CA PHE A 4 -3.47 23.07 -4.97
C PHE A 4 -2.34 23.60 -4.08
N THR A 5 -2.31 24.92 -3.84
CA THR A 5 -1.32 25.56 -2.95
C THR A 5 -1.62 25.28 -1.48
N SER A 6 -2.89 25.20 -1.07
CA SER A 6 -3.24 24.98 0.34
C SER A 6 -2.98 23.56 0.82
N LEU A 7 -3.32 22.51 0.05
CA LEU A 7 -3.06 21.12 0.45
C LEU A 7 -1.57 20.77 0.43
N VAL A 8 -0.83 21.24 -0.58
CA VAL A 8 0.63 21.09 -0.63
C VAL A 8 1.31 21.90 0.48
N ALA A 9 0.77 23.05 0.88
CA ALA A 9 1.27 23.82 2.03
C ALA A 9 1.08 23.10 3.37
N TYR A 10 0.00 22.32 3.56
CA TYR A 10 -0.18 21.46 4.74
C TYR A 10 0.73 20.22 4.73
N LEU A 11 1.11 19.73 3.54
CA LEU A 11 2.08 18.64 3.37
C LEU A 11 3.54 19.15 3.41
N SER A 12 3.76 20.47 3.34
CA SER A 12 5.07 21.13 3.33
C SER A 12 5.97 20.88 4.56
N PRO A 13 5.49 20.50 5.76
CA PRO A 13 6.37 20.11 6.87
C PRO A 13 6.83 18.64 6.77
N MET A 14 6.25 17.85 5.86
CA MET A 14 6.52 16.44 5.69
C MET A 14 7.30 16.25 4.38
N ASN A 15 8.62 16.13 4.46
CA ASN A 15 9.49 15.85 3.30
C ASN A 15 9.13 14.50 2.64
N TYR A 16 8.07 14.47 1.84
CA TYR A 16 7.73 13.33 1.01
C TYR A 16 8.63 13.33 -0.22
N ASP A 17 9.41 12.26 -0.40
CA ASP A 17 10.21 12.09 -1.61
C ASP A 17 9.32 11.94 -2.85
N PHE A 18 8.12 11.35 -2.68
CA PHE A 18 7.18 11.09 -3.77
C PHE A 18 5.74 11.39 -3.33
N VAL A 19 5.04 12.16 -4.16
CA VAL A 19 3.60 12.43 -4.05
C VAL A 19 2.96 12.20 -5.42
N ARG A 20 1.86 11.45 -5.45
CA ARG A 20 1.05 11.21 -6.65
C ARG A 20 -0.43 11.32 -6.30
N ARG A 21 -1.20 12.01 -7.13
CA ARG A 21 -2.65 12.11 -7.01
C ARG A 21 -3.30 11.32 -8.13
N VAL A 22 -4.25 10.44 -7.78
CA VAL A 22 -5.09 9.72 -8.74
C VAL A 22 -6.54 9.87 -8.28
N GLY A 23 -7.37 10.50 -9.11
CA GLY A 23 -8.74 10.87 -8.74
C GLY A 23 -8.79 11.71 -7.46
N GLN A 24 -9.36 11.15 -6.39
CA GLN A 24 -9.52 11.81 -5.09
C GLN A 24 -8.45 11.43 -4.07
N LYS A 25 -7.65 10.38 -4.33
CA LYS A 25 -6.62 9.91 -3.41
C LYS A 25 -5.28 10.57 -3.65
N TYR A 26 -4.51 10.71 -2.58
CA TYR A 26 -3.08 11.02 -2.65
C TYR A 26 -2.29 9.83 -2.14
N PHE A 27 -1.30 9.39 -2.91
CA PHE A 27 -0.31 8.41 -2.50
C PHE A 27 1.01 9.13 -2.20
N VAL A 28 1.59 8.84 -1.05
CA VAL A 28 2.80 9.49 -0.56
C VAL A 28 3.80 8.48 -0.03
N SER A 29 5.09 8.71 -0.29
CA SER A 29 6.17 7.88 0.24
C SER A 29 7.38 8.72 0.62
N TYR A 30 8.07 8.28 1.67
CA TYR A 30 9.33 8.83 2.16
C TYR A 30 10.51 7.93 1.76
N LYS A 31 10.34 7.10 0.72
CA LYS A 31 11.27 6.03 0.30
C LYS A 31 11.73 5.09 1.42
N LYS A 32 11.05 5.10 2.57
CA LYS A 32 11.31 4.19 3.69
C LYS A 32 10.80 2.80 3.35
N ARG A 33 11.57 1.80 3.78
CA ARG A 33 11.22 0.39 3.73
C ARG A 33 11.28 -0.20 5.12
N ASP A 34 10.32 -1.03 5.46
CA ASP A 34 10.23 -1.66 6.78
C ASP A 34 9.25 -2.84 6.74
N SER A 35 9.04 -3.52 7.86
CA SER A 35 8.04 -4.58 8.02
C SER A 35 6.60 -4.07 7.82
N PHE A 36 5.66 -4.97 7.58
CA PHE A 36 4.25 -4.61 7.36
C PHE A 36 3.65 -3.88 8.57
N SER A 37 3.89 -4.36 9.78
CA SER A 37 3.37 -3.74 11.01
C SER A 37 3.96 -2.34 11.21
N THR A 38 5.25 -2.15 10.92
CA THR A 38 5.85 -0.82 10.93
C THR A 38 5.23 0.08 9.85
N ALA A 39 4.95 -0.44 8.66
CA ALA A 39 4.34 0.33 7.57
C ALA A 39 2.95 0.86 7.96
N VAL A 40 2.09 -0.01 8.51
CA VAL A 40 0.76 0.37 9.01
C VAL A 40 0.88 1.45 10.10
N LYS A 41 1.76 1.24 11.09
CA LYS A 41 2.00 2.20 12.17
C LYS A 41 2.56 3.53 11.66
N PHE A 42 3.45 3.49 10.68
CA PHE A 42 4.10 4.67 10.12
C PHE A 42 3.09 5.61 9.46
N CYS A 43 2.15 5.06 8.69
CA CYS A 43 1.09 5.83 8.06
C CYS A 43 0.08 6.34 9.10
N SER A 44 -0.39 5.47 10.02
CA SER A 44 -1.42 5.86 10.99
C SER A 44 -0.96 6.93 11.97
N GLN A 45 0.30 6.91 12.41
CA GLN A 45 0.89 7.97 13.24
C GLN A 45 0.92 9.35 12.57
N ARG A 46 0.72 9.41 11.26
CA ARG A 46 0.66 10.65 10.45
C ARG A 46 -0.77 11.00 10.03
N GLY A 47 -1.78 10.29 10.54
CA GLY A 47 -3.17 10.47 10.14
C GLY A 47 -3.47 9.96 8.73
N LEU A 48 -2.62 9.08 8.19
CA LEU A 48 -2.77 8.46 6.87
C LEU A 48 -3.05 6.97 7.00
N GLU A 49 -3.46 6.33 5.90
CA GLU A 49 -3.61 4.88 5.82
C GLU A 49 -2.49 4.25 5.02
N LEU A 50 -2.19 2.98 5.23
CA LEU A 50 -1.35 2.25 4.27
C LEU A 50 -2.10 2.19 2.93
N ALA A 51 -1.40 2.30 1.81
CA ALA A 51 -2.02 2.37 0.50
C ALA A 51 -2.82 1.10 0.16
N LEU A 52 -4.00 1.28 -0.43
CA LEU A 52 -4.83 0.24 -1.04
C LEU A 52 -5.39 0.77 -2.35
N PRO A 53 -4.82 0.37 -3.49
CA PRO A 53 -5.34 0.79 -4.79
C PRO A 53 -6.72 0.13 -5.02
N GLN A 54 -7.68 0.93 -5.48
CA GLN A 54 -9.07 0.53 -5.70
C GLN A 54 -9.47 0.50 -7.20
N ASN A 55 -8.51 0.71 -8.09
CA ASN A 55 -8.66 0.59 -9.54
C ASN A 55 -7.27 0.41 -10.19
N GLU A 56 -7.27 0.13 -11.50
CA GLU A 56 -6.05 -0.13 -12.27
C GLU A 56 -5.10 1.09 -12.31
N GLU A 57 -5.62 2.31 -12.39
CA GLU A 57 -4.81 3.54 -12.45
C GLU A 57 -4.05 3.76 -11.14
N GLU A 58 -4.75 3.65 -10.00
CA GLU A 58 -4.14 3.69 -8.68
C GLU A 58 -3.13 2.56 -8.48
N ASN A 59 -3.40 1.37 -8.98
CA ASN A 59 -2.49 0.24 -8.85
C ASN A 59 -1.18 0.47 -9.62
N ASN A 60 -1.28 1.02 -10.83
CA ASN A 60 -0.12 1.32 -11.67
C ASN A 60 0.68 2.52 -11.14
N ILE A 61 0.05 3.51 -10.51
CA ILE A 61 0.82 4.66 -9.97
C ILE A 61 1.75 4.23 -8.83
N LEU A 62 1.37 3.20 -8.06
CA LEU A 62 2.19 2.70 -6.95
C LEU A 62 3.51 2.11 -7.42
N THR A 63 3.61 1.60 -8.65
CA THR A 63 4.87 1.06 -9.19
C THR A 63 5.90 2.15 -9.45
N GLN A 64 5.47 3.39 -9.71
CA GLN A 64 6.37 4.53 -9.93
C GLN A 64 7.17 4.93 -8.68
N PHE A 65 6.77 4.44 -7.51
CA PHE A 65 7.49 4.69 -6.25
C PHE A 65 8.69 3.76 -6.08
N PHE A 66 8.85 2.74 -6.92
CA PHE A 66 10.01 1.84 -6.87
C PHE A 66 11.28 2.57 -7.31
N GLY A 67 12.42 2.03 -6.86
CA GLY A 67 13.73 2.43 -7.35
C GLY A 67 14.36 1.28 -8.12
N ASP A 68 15.61 1.46 -8.54
CA ASP A 68 16.28 0.44 -9.38
C ASP A 68 16.51 -0.89 -8.65
N VAL A 69 16.73 -0.83 -7.32
CA VAL A 69 17.13 -1.98 -6.51
C VAL A 69 15.93 -2.72 -5.90
N TYR A 70 14.94 -1.98 -5.40
CA TYR A 70 13.83 -2.53 -4.64
C TYR A 70 12.51 -2.20 -5.31
N LYS A 71 11.62 -3.21 -5.40
CA LYS A 71 10.51 -3.25 -6.35
C LYS A 71 9.21 -3.79 -5.74
N THR A 72 9.07 -3.69 -4.41
CA THR A 72 7.89 -4.13 -3.68
C THR A 72 7.43 -3.09 -2.66
N ALA A 73 6.11 -2.98 -2.49
CA ALA A 73 5.47 -2.16 -1.46
C ALA A 73 4.43 -2.99 -0.70
N TRP A 74 4.21 -2.65 0.57
CA TRP A 74 3.09 -3.19 1.34
C TRP A 74 1.79 -2.50 0.92
N ILE A 75 0.67 -3.25 0.89
CA ILE A 75 -0.67 -2.70 0.67
C ILE A 75 -1.66 -3.17 1.75
N ASN A 76 -2.71 -2.38 1.99
CA ASN A 76 -3.58 -2.46 3.17
C ASN A 76 -4.70 -3.52 3.06
N VAL A 77 -4.34 -4.76 2.73
CA VAL A 77 -5.24 -5.92 2.76
C VAL A 77 -5.17 -6.56 4.15
N ASN A 78 -6.30 -7.04 4.68
CA ASN A 78 -6.35 -7.72 5.98
C ASN A 78 -5.41 -8.93 6.00
N THR A 79 -4.63 -9.04 7.08
CA THR A 79 -3.62 -10.10 7.19
C THR A 79 -4.16 -11.43 7.70
N ASN A 80 -5.32 -11.44 8.34
CA ASN A 80 -5.92 -12.62 8.94
C ASN A 80 -6.81 -13.34 7.90
N LYS A 81 -6.41 -14.55 7.51
CA LYS A 81 -7.17 -15.36 6.57
C LYS A 81 -8.58 -15.69 7.07
N ALA A 82 -8.76 -15.86 8.38
CA ALA A 82 -10.07 -16.17 8.95
C ALA A 82 -11.06 -14.99 8.85
N GLU A 83 -10.58 -13.75 8.70
CA GLU A 83 -11.41 -12.53 8.67
C GLU A 83 -11.96 -12.20 7.28
N GLY A 84 -11.61 -12.98 6.26
CA GLY A 84 -12.12 -12.76 4.90
C GLY A 84 -11.20 -13.27 3.79
N ASN A 85 -10.28 -14.18 4.08
CA ASN A 85 -9.41 -14.85 3.10
C ASN A 85 -8.68 -13.89 2.14
N PHE A 86 -8.19 -12.76 2.67
CA PHE A 86 -7.53 -11.69 1.89
C PHE A 86 -8.45 -10.93 0.92
N GLU A 87 -9.78 -10.98 1.12
CA GLU A 87 -10.79 -10.28 0.31
C GLU A 87 -11.33 -9.01 0.98
N VAL A 88 -10.78 -8.64 2.15
CA VAL A 88 -11.15 -7.43 2.89
C VAL A 88 -9.92 -6.59 3.24
N ASP A 89 -10.11 -5.29 3.44
CA ASP A 89 -9.08 -4.39 3.96
C ASP A 89 -8.90 -4.54 5.48
N MET A 90 -7.90 -3.87 6.05
CA MET A 90 -7.64 -3.88 7.50
C MET A 90 -8.79 -3.32 8.37
N LYS A 91 -9.85 -2.77 7.77
CA LYS A 91 -11.09 -2.34 8.44
C LYS A 91 -12.27 -3.28 8.17
N ASN A 92 -12.01 -4.47 7.64
CA ASN A 92 -13.00 -5.48 7.27
C ASN A 92 -14.02 -5.01 6.22
N ARG A 93 -13.62 -4.07 5.34
CA ARG A 93 -14.42 -3.68 4.17
C ARG A 93 -14.02 -4.55 2.96
N PRO A 94 -14.98 -5.06 2.16
CA PRO A 94 -14.67 -5.82 0.96
C PRO A 94 -13.78 -5.04 -0.02
N LEU A 95 -12.81 -5.74 -0.61
CA LEU A 95 -11.98 -5.19 -1.67
C LEU A 95 -12.82 -5.00 -2.93
N THR A 96 -12.82 -3.78 -3.48
CA THR A 96 -13.53 -3.45 -4.72
C THR A 96 -12.68 -3.68 -5.98
N PHE A 97 -11.38 -3.91 -5.79
CA PHE A 97 -10.40 -4.17 -6.83
C PHE A 97 -9.33 -5.10 -6.27
N THR A 98 -8.88 -6.04 -7.10
CA THR A 98 -7.72 -6.88 -6.80
C THR A 98 -6.91 -7.08 -8.07
N LYS A 99 -5.60 -7.27 -7.91
CA LYS A 99 -4.69 -7.59 -9.02
C LYS A 99 -3.75 -8.72 -8.61
N TRP A 100 -4.31 -9.82 -8.12
CA TRP A 100 -3.53 -10.99 -7.70
C TRP A 100 -2.67 -11.51 -8.84
N GLY A 101 -1.41 -11.81 -8.54
CA GLY A 101 -0.54 -12.55 -9.44
C GLY A 101 -1.03 -13.98 -9.63
N GLU A 102 -0.45 -14.67 -10.61
CA GLU A 102 -0.76 -16.07 -10.87
C GLU A 102 -0.58 -16.93 -9.59
N GLY A 103 -1.59 -17.73 -9.27
CA GLY A 103 -1.59 -18.58 -8.07
C GLY A 103 -1.80 -17.85 -6.74
N GLN A 104 -2.08 -16.55 -6.74
CA GLN A 104 -2.35 -15.76 -5.55
C GLN A 104 -3.85 -15.47 -5.35
N PRO A 105 -4.33 -15.30 -4.11
CA PRO A 105 -3.60 -15.52 -2.85
C PRO A 105 -3.23 -17.00 -2.64
N ASP A 106 -2.03 -17.26 -2.14
CA ASP A 106 -1.54 -18.62 -1.90
C ASP A 106 -2.38 -19.32 -0.81
N LYS A 107 -3.06 -20.41 -1.20
CA LYS A 107 -3.93 -21.20 -0.32
C LYS A 107 -3.18 -21.87 0.82
N SER A 108 -1.86 -22.09 0.68
CA SER A 108 -1.01 -22.71 1.70
C SER A 108 -0.82 -21.84 2.94
N ILE A 109 -0.97 -20.52 2.82
CA ILE A 109 -0.94 -19.60 3.94
C ILE A 109 -2.21 -19.84 4.76
N GLN A 110 -2.09 -20.37 5.98
CA GLN A 110 -3.25 -20.81 6.75
C GLN A 110 -3.80 -19.77 7.74
N ASN A 111 -2.94 -18.89 8.27
CA ASN A 111 -3.31 -17.99 9.35
C ASN A 111 -3.09 -16.52 8.96
N THR A 112 -1.82 -16.08 8.99
CA THR A 112 -1.46 -14.68 8.78
C THR A 112 -0.60 -14.53 7.53
N GLY A 113 -0.96 -13.59 6.67
CA GLY A 113 -0.19 -13.23 5.49
C GLY A 113 -0.31 -11.75 5.17
N CYS A 114 0.78 -11.12 4.76
CA CYS A 114 0.80 -9.71 4.38
C CYS A 114 0.86 -9.57 2.87
N THR A 115 0.14 -8.58 2.33
CA THR A 115 0.03 -8.41 0.89
C THR A 115 1.04 -7.39 0.38
N MET A 116 1.81 -7.80 -0.62
CA MET A 116 2.75 -6.93 -1.35
C MET A 116 2.26 -6.68 -2.77
N LEU A 117 2.49 -5.46 -3.25
CA LEU A 117 2.44 -5.08 -4.66
C LEU A 117 3.86 -5.07 -5.24
N SER A 118 4.03 -5.61 -6.45
CA SER A 118 5.31 -5.68 -7.18
C SER A 118 5.42 -4.67 -8.33
N GLU A 119 6.61 -4.51 -8.92
CA GLU A 119 6.84 -3.63 -10.09
C GLU A 119 5.94 -3.92 -11.29
N ASN A 120 5.46 -5.16 -11.43
CA ASN A 120 4.54 -5.57 -12.49
C ASN A 120 3.07 -5.27 -12.13
N ALA A 121 2.84 -4.45 -11.09
CA ALA A 121 1.54 -4.08 -10.57
C ALA A 121 0.69 -5.28 -10.09
N VAL A 122 1.28 -6.45 -9.87
CA VAL A 122 0.56 -7.64 -9.34
C VAL A 122 0.81 -7.84 -7.85
N TRP A 123 -0.19 -8.41 -7.18
CA TRP A 123 -0.23 -8.61 -5.74
C TRP A 123 0.12 -10.04 -5.37
N ARG A 124 0.75 -10.22 -4.23
CA ARG A 124 1.00 -11.53 -3.63
C ARG A 124 0.85 -11.47 -2.12
N VAL A 125 0.40 -12.56 -1.53
CA VAL A 125 0.41 -12.74 -0.08
C VAL A 125 1.73 -13.43 0.31
N THR A 126 2.33 -13.02 1.43
CA THR A 126 3.49 -13.70 2.02
C THR A 126 3.32 -13.87 3.52
N HIS A 127 3.83 -14.99 4.04
CA HIS A 127 3.95 -15.18 5.50
C HIS A 127 5.08 -14.33 6.09
N GLU A 128 6.00 -13.83 5.26
CA GLU A 128 7.18 -13.05 5.68
C GLU A 128 6.83 -11.56 5.86
N CYS A 129 5.90 -11.27 6.77
CA CYS A 129 5.48 -9.90 7.11
C CYS A 129 6.61 -9.00 7.66
N PHE A 130 7.75 -9.60 8.03
CA PHE A 130 8.94 -8.92 8.54
C PHE A 130 9.86 -8.37 7.43
N LEU A 131 9.60 -8.70 6.15
CA LEU A 131 10.42 -8.20 5.05
C LEU A 131 10.36 -6.67 4.93
N ASN A 132 11.46 -6.09 4.47
CA ASN A 132 11.54 -4.66 4.17
C ASN A 132 10.94 -4.38 2.78
N ALA A 133 9.71 -3.87 2.73
CA ALA A 133 9.09 -3.36 1.51
C ALA A 133 8.75 -1.87 1.65
N PHE A 134 8.59 -1.17 0.54
CA PHE A 134 8.28 0.26 0.56
C PHE A 134 7.00 0.55 1.32
N ILE A 135 7.05 1.63 2.10
CA ILE A 135 5.90 2.19 2.77
C ILE A 135 5.34 3.28 1.86
N ILE A 136 4.11 3.06 1.40
CA ILE A 136 3.34 4.05 0.67
C ILE A 136 2.06 4.28 1.47
N CYS A 137 1.83 5.52 1.87
CA CYS A 137 0.62 5.91 2.58
C CYS A 137 -0.37 6.52 1.61
N GLN A 138 -1.65 6.47 1.95
CA GLN A 138 -2.72 7.14 1.24
C GLN A 138 -3.49 8.12 2.14
N LEU A 139 -3.98 9.19 1.51
CA LEU A 139 -5.01 10.09 2.02
C LEU A 139 -6.30 9.87 1.22
#